data_AF-A0A4S4M2Y9-F1
#
_entry.id   AF-A0A4S4M2Y9-F1
#
_cell.length_a   1.000
_cell.length_b   1.000
_cell.length_c   1.000
_cell.angle_alpha   90.00
_cell.angle_beta   90.00
_cell.angle_gamma   90.00
#
_symmetry.space_group_name_H-M   'P 1'
#
loop_
_entity.id
_entity.type
_entity.pdbx_description
1 polymer ?
#
loop_
_entity_poly.entity_id
_entity_poly.type
_entity_poly.pdbx_seq_one_letter_code
_entity_poly.pdbx_strand_id
1 'polypeptide(L)'
;MQKVLKATQRRDKDDSNISRYRRLGTDMDCYASGSVGGKASVRTVHLRTAHLKLIGENLDLPVHTIPHEKGDFKQWKPPSPFYPTPSIPPSNHLLVTASFGRILPRSLLQLFHPSRRLNVHPSLLPKYRGPAPIQHAILNGEKETGVCVIEMLERAKGIDTGDIWGLKSVPIPENSTFLTLREKLAREGGDLLVSVLRDMLSKTVASIPQIVSPNTPTAPLVTASLCRPEFDKQTACELVRLDRAISHQKPITTLMFQSDRSVQLHKLFDVTPSIDSSEDFKLPETPGVARYDPSKKAVLVRCANGSVLGVSNLKSQDRKLVPAKEWWNGIPKEWKEMDGCVHFV
;
A
#
# COMPACT_ATOMS: atom_id res chain seq x y z
N MET A 1 6.55 -29.47 -21.11
CA MET A 1 6.59 -28.86 -19.75
C MET A 1 6.89 -27.37 -19.87
N GLN A 2 6.04 -26.50 -19.32
CA GLN A 2 6.33 -25.07 -19.16
C GLN A 2 7.31 -24.88 -18.00
N LYS A 3 8.24 -23.93 -18.12
CA LYS A 3 9.21 -23.62 -17.06
C LYS A 3 9.02 -22.18 -16.60
N VAL A 4 8.80 -21.99 -15.30
CA VAL A 4 8.48 -20.68 -14.70
C VAL A 4 9.66 -20.19 -13.88
N LEU A 5 10.21 -19.02 -14.22
CA LEU A 5 11.20 -18.37 -13.36
C LEU A 5 10.47 -17.62 -12.25
N LYS A 6 10.58 -18.13 -11.02
CA LYS A 6 10.11 -17.46 -9.79
C LYS A 6 11.31 -16.88 -9.06
N ALA A 7 11.20 -15.63 -8.65
CA ALA A 7 12.28 -14.97 -7.94
C ALA A 7 11.74 -14.19 -6.76
N THR A 8 12.40 -14.37 -5.60
CA THR A 8 11.96 -13.79 -4.33
C THR A 8 13.01 -12.81 -3.81
N GLN A 9 12.56 -11.79 -3.08
CA GLN A 9 13.43 -10.80 -2.45
C GLN A 9 13.67 -11.17 -0.98
N ARG A 10 14.94 -11.37 -0.60
CA ARG A 10 15.40 -11.28 0.80
C ARG A 10 15.52 -9.80 1.22
N ARG A 11 15.57 -9.46 2.51
CA ARG A 11 16.08 -8.15 2.95
C ARG A 11 17.04 -8.40 4.10
N ASP A 12 18.30 -8.64 3.80
CA ASP A 12 19.36 -8.52 4.80
C ASP A 12 19.79 -7.05 4.87
N LYS A 13 20.01 -6.52 6.08
CA LYS A 13 20.71 -5.24 6.25
C LYS A 13 21.96 -5.50 7.06
N ASP A 14 23.10 -5.24 6.43
CA ASP A 14 24.35 -4.95 7.10
C ASP A 14 24.24 -3.63 7.88
N ASP A 15 24.87 -3.61 9.05
CA ASP A 15 24.98 -2.50 9.97
C ASP A 15 25.90 -1.41 9.40
N SER A 16 25.31 -0.31 8.94
CA SER A 16 25.79 1.08 9.09
C SER A 16 24.90 2.02 8.26
N ASN A 17 24.45 3.12 8.87
CA ASN A 17 23.56 4.16 8.31
C ASN A 17 22.05 3.88 8.37
N ILE A 18 21.50 4.09 9.57
CA ILE A 18 20.06 4.07 9.91
C ILE A 18 19.22 5.23 9.29
N SER A 19 19.79 6.10 8.43
CA SER A 19 19.08 7.27 7.89
C SER A 19 18.50 7.16 6.48
N ARG A 20 18.63 6.04 5.74
CA ARG A 20 18.30 6.02 4.29
C ARG A 20 17.25 5.04 3.75
N TYR A 21 16.46 4.37 4.60
CA TYR A 21 15.49 3.37 4.10
C TYR A 21 14.02 3.73 4.34
N ARG A 22 13.48 4.60 3.48
CA ARG A 22 12.04 4.68 3.17
C ARG A 22 11.81 4.12 1.76
N ARG A 23 11.64 2.81 1.63
CA ARG A 23 11.05 2.15 0.45
C ARG A 23 10.21 0.97 0.95
N LEU A 24 8.91 1.23 1.15
CA LEU A 24 7.89 0.23 1.48
C LEU A 24 7.01 0.08 0.24
N GLY A 25 6.80 -1.16 -0.17
CA GLY A 25 6.14 -1.50 -1.43
C GLY A 25 6.62 -2.84 -2.00
N THR A 26 6.86 -3.83 -1.14
CA THR A 26 6.90 -5.27 -1.44
C THR A 26 6.74 -6.00 -0.12
N ASP A 27 6.00 -7.11 -0.12
CA ASP A 27 5.67 -7.95 1.03
C ASP A 27 6.80 -8.00 2.07
N MET A 28 6.60 -7.30 3.20
CA MET A 28 7.22 -7.52 4.51
C MET A 28 7.00 -6.28 5.40
N ASP A 29 6.15 -6.42 6.42
CA ASP A 29 6.10 -5.50 7.55
C ASP A 29 7.30 -5.78 8.48
N CYS A 30 8.23 -4.83 8.56
CA CYS A 30 9.30 -4.82 9.57
C CYS A 30 8.77 -4.17 10.84
N TYR A 31 8.63 -4.93 11.94
CA TYR A 31 8.35 -4.35 13.26
C TYR A 31 9.66 -4.21 14.06
N ALA A 32 9.92 -3.01 14.58
CA ALA A 32 10.93 -2.80 15.61
C ALA A 32 10.25 -2.80 16.98
N SER A 33 10.61 -3.75 17.85
CA SER A 33 10.24 -3.74 19.26
C SER A 33 11.38 -3.11 20.06
N GLY A 34 11.08 -2.09 20.86
CA GLY A 34 12.03 -1.50 21.81
C GLY A 34 11.51 -1.69 23.23
N SER A 35 12.24 -2.42 24.06
CA SER A 35 12.01 -2.46 25.50
C SER A 35 12.74 -1.27 26.14
N VAL A 36 12.01 -0.43 26.88
CA VAL A 36 12.59 0.64 27.68
C VAL A 36 12.86 0.09 29.08
N GLY A 37 14.09 -0.35 29.29
CA GLY A 37 14.67 -0.62 30.60
C GLY A 37 16.13 -0.21 30.53
N GLY A 38 16.58 0.68 31.42
CA GLY A 38 17.86 1.37 31.35
C GLY A 38 19.06 0.42 31.28
N LYS A 39 19.53 0.16 30.06
CA LYS A 39 20.86 -0.26 29.59
C LYS A 39 20.73 -0.40 28.07
N ALA A 40 21.73 0.07 27.31
CA ALA A 40 21.72 0.24 25.85
C ALA A 40 20.76 -0.71 25.11
N SER A 41 19.68 -0.18 24.52
CA SER A 41 18.69 -1.02 23.82
C SER A 41 19.32 -1.58 22.54
N VAL A 42 19.72 -2.85 22.56
CA VAL A 42 20.02 -3.60 21.35
C VAL A 42 18.70 -3.76 20.58
N ARG A 43 18.56 -3.06 19.46
CA ARG A 43 17.43 -3.25 18.55
C ARG A 43 17.61 -4.59 17.83
N THR A 44 16.94 -5.63 18.31
CA THR A 44 16.91 -6.94 17.61
C THR A 44 16.05 -6.82 16.35
N VAL A 45 16.70 -6.70 15.19
CA VAL A 45 16.02 -6.74 13.89
C VAL A 45 15.78 -8.20 13.52
N HIS A 46 14.52 -8.61 13.47
CA HIS A 46 14.17 -9.94 12.98
C HIS A 46 14.14 -9.90 11.44
N LEU A 47 15.11 -10.55 10.81
CA LEU A 47 15.09 -10.81 9.37
C LEU A 47 13.91 -11.74 9.07
N ARG A 48 12.88 -11.24 8.39
CA ARG A 48 11.78 -12.08 7.91
C ARG A 48 12.15 -12.65 6.55
N THR A 49 11.91 -13.95 6.37
CA THR A 49 12.01 -14.61 5.07
C THR A 49 10.77 -14.29 4.25
N ALA A 50 10.93 -13.99 2.96
CA ALA A 50 9.79 -13.73 2.08
C ALA A 50 8.86 -14.95 2.01
N HIS A 51 7.55 -14.72 2.12
CA HIS A 51 6.55 -15.80 2.12
C HIS A 51 6.62 -16.65 0.83
N LEU A 52 6.87 -16.02 -0.32
CA LEU A 52 7.03 -16.75 -1.58
C LEU A 52 8.23 -17.71 -1.58
N LYS A 53 9.31 -17.40 -0.82
CA LYS A 53 10.46 -18.30 -0.67
C LYS A 53 10.05 -19.52 0.14
N LEU A 54 9.38 -19.32 1.28
CA LEU A 54 8.89 -20.40 2.14
C LEU A 54 7.92 -21.32 1.39
N ILE A 55 6.98 -20.76 0.62
CA ILE A 55 6.06 -21.56 -0.20
C ILE A 55 6.83 -22.34 -1.28
N GLY A 56 7.81 -21.71 -1.92
CA GLY A 56 8.64 -22.38 -2.92
C GLY A 56 9.38 -23.57 -2.34
N GLU A 57 10.05 -23.38 -1.20
CA GLU A 57 10.76 -24.44 -0.47
C GLU A 57 9.80 -25.55 -0.01
N ASN A 58 8.64 -25.21 0.52
CA ASN A 58 7.63 -26.19 0.96
C ASN A 58 7.03 -27.02 -0.20
N LEU A 59 7.02 -26.47 -1.42
CA LEU A 59 6.56 -27.16 -2.63
C LEU A 59 7.71 -27.81 -3.42
N ASP A 60 8.90 -27.85 -2.83
CA ASP A 60 10.12 -28.39 -3.46
C ASP A 60 10.42 -27.74 -4.83
N LEU A 61 10.11 -26.45 -4.95
CA LEU A 61 10.39 -25.65 -6.14
C LEU A 61 11.77 -24.99 -6.01
N PRO A 62 12.58 -24.94 -7.09
CA PRO A 62 13.81 -24.18 -7.10
C PRO A 62 13.55 -22.70 -6.77
N VAL A 63 14.14 -22.22 -5.67
CA VAL A 63 14.06 -20.82 -5.25
C VAL A 63 15.40 -20.14 -5.49
N HIS A 64 15.37 -19.05 -6.26
CA HIS A 64 16.55 -18.23 -6.51
C HIS A 64 16.39 -16.84 -5.90
N THR A 65 17.45 -16.38 -5.24
CA THR A 65 17.52 -15.04 -4.68
C THR A 65 18.14 -14.10 -5.69
N ILE A 66 17.44 -13.02 -6.01
CA ILE A 66 17.96 -11.96 -6.87
C ILE A 66 18.83 -11.01 -6.02
N PRO A 67 20.00 -10.56 -6.52
CA PRO A 67 20.84 -9.58 -5.84
C PRO A 67 20.07 -8.30 -5.45
N HIS A 68 20.29 -7.81 -4.24
CA HIS A 68 19.64 -6.58 -3.75
C HIS A 68 20.11 -5.34 -4.49
N GLU A 69 21.41 -5.27 -4.74
CA GLU A 69 22.00 -4.12 -5.38
C GLU A 69 21.53 -3.99 -6.82
N LYS A 70 21.29 -2.73 -7.22
CA LYS A 70 20.75 -2.42 -8.55
C LYS A 70 21.77 -2.75 -9.65
N GLY A 71 23.07 -2.57 -9.37
CA GLY A 71 24.15 -2.93 -10.29
C GLY A 71 24.15 -4.43 -10.54
N ASP A 72 24.19 -5.21 -9.47
CA ASP A 72 24.25 -6.67 -9.51
C ASP A 72 22.99 -7.26 -10.15
N PHE A 73 21.80 -6.76 -9.84
CA PHE A 73 20.58 -7.25 -10.46
C PHE A 73 20.54 -7.00 -11.98
N LYS A 74 21.10 -5.89 -12.46
CA LYS A 74 21.18 -5.65 -13.92
C LYS A 74 22.04 -6.70 -14.62
N GLN A 75 23.06 -7.21 -13.93
CA GLN A 75 24.00 -8.21 -14.45
C GLN A 75 23.58 -9.65 -14.10
N TRP A 76 22.60 -9.81 -13.22
CA TRP A 76 22.13 -11.11 -12.76
C TRP A 76 21.52 -11.92 -13.91
N LYS A 77 21.89 -13.19 -13.93
CA LYS A 77 21.44 -14.16 -14.92
C LYS A 77 20.65 -15.25 -14.19
N PRO A 78 19.45 -15.62 -14.66
CA PRO A 78 18.73 -16.73 -14.07
C PRO A 78 19.50 -18.04 -14.32
N PRO A 79 19.28 -19.08 -13.52
CA PRO A 79 19.94 -20.36 -13.71
C PRO A 79 19.39 -21.12 -14.92
N SER A 80 20.07 -22.22 -15.27
CA SER A 80 19.53 -23.20 -16.22
C SER A 80 18.12 -23.60 -15.79
N PRO A 81 17.17 -23.70 -16.72
CA PRO A 81 17.33 -23.70 -18.18
C PRO A 81 17.10 -22.33 -18.83
N PHE A 82 16.95 -21.27 -18.05
CA PHE A 82 16.64 -19.93 -18.57
C PHE A 82 17.87 -19.23 -19.16
N TYR A 83 19.08 -19.61 -18.70
CA TYR A 83 20.34 -19.10 -19.19
C TYR A 83 21.40 -20.21 -19.38
N PRO A 84 22.29 -20.13 -20.40
CA PRO A 84 22.23 -19.18 -21.52
C PRO A 84 21.02 -19.46 -22.41
N THR A 85 20.36 -18.40 -22.88
CA THR A 85 19.18 -18.55 -23.75
C THR A 85 19.64 -18.78 -25.19
N PRO A 86 18.99 -19.67 -25.96
CA PRO A 86 19.22 -19.78 -27.39
C PRO A 86 18.88 -18.47 -28.11
N SER A 87 19.31 -18.33 -29.37
CA SER A 87 19.09 -17.14 -30.21
C SER A 87 17.63 -16.69 -30.27
N ILE A 88 16.70 -17.64 -30.14
CA ILE A 88 15.26 -17.42 -30.06
C ILE A 88 14.78 -17.92 -28.69
N PRO A 89 14.17 -17.06 -27.84
CA PRO A 89 13.63 -17.47 -26.56
C PRO A 89 12.64 -18.65 -26.68
N PRO A 90 12.78 -19.72 -25.89
CA PRO A 90 11.86 -20.86 -25.95
C PRO A 90 10.42 -20.46 -25.64
N SER A 91 9.48 -20.94 -26.47
CA SER A 91 8.05 -20.59 -26.36
C SER A 91 7.36 -21.18 -25.13
N ASN A 92 8.01 -22.11 -24.43
CA ASN A 92 7.56 -22.77 -23.21
C ASN A 92 8.16 -22.17 -21.91
N HIS A 93 9.04 -21.17 -22.02
CA HIS A 93 9.55 -20.44 -20.86
C HIS A 93 8.64 -19.26 -20.54
N LEU A 94 8.30 -19.09 -19.27
CA LEU A 94 7.39 -18.06 -18.79
C LEU A 94 8.04 -17.26 -17.66
N LEU A 95 7.88 -15.94 -17.71
CA LEU A 95 8.22 -15.03 -16.64
C LEU A 95 6.92 -14.45 -16.07
N VAL A 96 6.69 -14.62 -14.77
CA VAL A 96 5.50 -14.12 -14.09
C VAL A 96 5.91 -13.24 -12.92
N THR A 97 5.33 -12.05 -12.81
CA THR A 97 5.44 -11.19 -11.63
C THR A 97 4.08 -10.92 -11.02
N ALA A 98 4.07 -10.77 -9.71
CA ALA A 98 2.96 -10.20 -8.94
C ALA A 98 3.60 -9.43 -7.78
N SER A 99 3.25 -8.15 -7.63
CA SER A 99 3.83 -7.27 -6.59
C SER A 99 5.36 -7.27 -6.53
N PHE A 100 6.02 -7.39 -7.69
CA PHE A 100 7.48 -7.36 -7.79
C PHE A 100 7.97 -5.91 -7.85
N GLY A 101 8.34 -5.32 -6.71
CA GLY A 101 8.66 -3.88 -6.59
C GLY A 101 10.02 -3.45 -7.17
N ARG A 102 10.54 -4.15 -8.18
CA ARG A 102 11.76 -3.76 -8.90
C ARG A 102 11.52 -3.79 -10.40
N ILE A 103 12.08 -2.83 -11.11
CA ILE A 103 12.05 -2.81 -12.57
C ILE A 103 12.94 -3.94 -13.09
N LEU A 104 12.35 -4.84 -13.87
CA LEU A 104 13.09 -5.91 -14.52
C LEU A 104 14.04 -5.34 -15.57
N PRO A 105 15.33 -5.74 -15.57
CA PRO A 105 16.26 -5.27 -16.58
C PRO A 105 15.92 -5.86 -17.96
N ARG A 106 16.24 -5.11 -19.02
CA ARG A 106 16.02 -5.54 -20.41
C ARG A 106 16.68 -6.88 -20.71
N SER A 107 17.89 -7.10 -20.17
CA SER A 107 18.64 -8.36 -20.30
C SER A 107 17.84 -9.58 -19.82
N LEU A 108 17.05 -9.44 -18.76
CA LEU A 108 16.18 -10.51 -18.25
C LEU A 108 14.90 -10.65 -19.08
N LEU A 109 14.26 -9.53 -19.45
CA LEU A 109 13.05 -9.54 -20.27
C LEU A 109 13.28 -10.16 -21.66
N GLN A 110 14.49 -10.06 -22.21
CA GLN A 110 14.85 -10.62 -23.52
C GLN A 110 15.04 -12.14 -23.51
N LEU A 111 15.14 -12.78 -22.34
CA LEU A 111 15.25 -14.24 -22.24
C LEU A 111 13.90 -14.95 -22.46
N PHE A 112 12.82 -14.19 -22.59
CA PHE A 112 11.45 -14.69 -22.72
C PHE A 112 10.77 -14.02 -23.91
N HIS A 113 9.93 -14.78 -24.63
CA HIS A 113 9.11 -14.22 -25.70
C HIS A 113 8.18 -13.13 -25.15
N PRO A 114 7.88 -12.05 -25.91
CA PRO A 114 7.01 -10.96 -25.45
C PRO A 114 5.72 -11.39 -24.77
N SER A 115 4.93 -12.23 -25.44
CA SER A 115 3.69 -12.81 -24.91
C SER A 115 3.86 -13.77 -23.72
N ARG A 116 5.09 -14.06 -23.28
CA ARG A 116 5.41 -14.97 -22.16
C ARG A 116 5.96 -14.25 -20.93
N ARG A 117 5.81 -12.92 -20.88
CA ARG A 117 6.21 -12.09 -19.73
C ARG A 117 4.94 -11.49 -19.16
N LEU A 118 4.43 -12.05 -18.07
CA LEU A 118 3.14 -11.68 -17.50
C LEU A 118 3.32 -10.96 -16.16
N ASN A 119 2.56 -9.90 -15.94
CA ASN A 119 2.40 -9.26 -14.63
C ASN A 119 0.94 -9.35 -14.18
N VAL A 120 0.72 -9.69 -12.92
CA VAL A 120 -0.59 -9.59 -12.26
C VAL A 120 -0.68 -8.23 -11.58
N HIS A 121 -1.54 -7.36 -12.11
CA HIS A 121 -1.72 -5.99 -11.66
C HIS A 121 -3.07 -5.83 -10.95
N PRO A 122 -3.12 -5.34 -9.69
CA PRO A 122 -4.37 -5.28 -8.92
C PRO A 122 -5.15 -3.98 -9.17
N SER A 123 -5.49 -3.72 -10.45
CA SER A 123 -6.49 -2.73 -10.83
C SER A 123 -7.20 -3.12 -12.14
N LEU A 124 -8.29 -2.41 -12.45
CA LEU A 124 -8.92 -2.41 -13.78
C LEU A 124 -8.15 -1.49 -14.72
N LEU A 125 -7.11 -2.02 -15.36
CA LEU A 125 -6.30 -1.25 -16.30
C LEU A 125 -7.14 -0.73 -17.48
N PRO A 126 -6.88 0.50 -17.97
CA PRO A 126 -5.69 1.31 -17.70
C PRO A 126 -5.74 2.16 -16.42
N LYS A 127 -6.84 2.13 -15.64
CA LYS A 127 -6.90 2.88 -14.38
C LYS A 127 -5.87 2.35 -13.40
N TYR A 128 -5.25 3.27 -12.65
CA TYR A 128 -4.34 2.98 -11.54
C TYR A 128 -3.07 2.21 -11.97
N ARG A 129 -2.50 2.54 -13.13
CA ARG A 129 -1.11 2.13 -13.46
C ARG A 129 -0.15 2.66 -12.39
N GLY A 130 0.86 1.87 -12.03
CA GLY A 130 1.88 2.27 -11.06
C GLY A 130 1.89 1.44 -9.77
N PRO A 131 2.72 1.84 -8.79
CA PRO A 131 3.10 0.99 -7.67
C PRO A 131 2.07 0.82 -6.54
N ALA A 132 1.01 1.64 -6.46
CA ALA A 132 0.07 1.62 -5.32
C ALA A 132 -1.43 1.57 -5.70
N PRO A 133 -1.86 0.71 -6.65
CA PRO A 133 -3.22 0.72 -7.20
C PRO A 133 -4.31 0.48 -6.15
N ILE A 134 -4.09 -0.43 -5.20
CA ILE A 134 -5.07 -0.77 -4.17
C ILE A 134 -5.32 0.43 -3.25
N GLN A 135 -4.25 1.13 -2.84
CA GLN A 135 -4.37 2.33 -2.01
C GLN A 135 -5.15 3.41 -2.75
N HIS A 136 -4.78 3.72 -4.00
CA HIS A 136 -5.44 4.77 -4.78
C HIS A 136 -6.90 4.46 -5.11
N ALA A 137 -7.26 3.20 -5.34
CA ALA A 137 -8.66 2.80 -5.50
C ALA A 137 -9.50 3.12 -4.24
N ILE A 138 -8.95 2.87 -3.04
CA ILE A 138 -9.62 3.20 -1.77
C ILE A 138 -9.67 4.72 -1.55
N LEU A 139 -8.55 5.42 -1.80
CA LEU A 139 -8.45 6.88 -1.63
C LEU A 139 -9.48 7.62 -2.48
N ASN A 140 -9.60 7.22 -3.75
CA ASN A 140 -10.54 7.84 -4.70
C ASN A 140 -11.99 7.39 -4.47
N GLY A 141 -12.26 6.52 -3.49
CA GLY A 141 -13.61 6.08 -3.16
C GLY A 141 -14.27 5.22 -4.25
N GLU A 142 -13.46 4.51 -5.04
CA GLU A 142 -13.96 3.62 -6.09
C GLU A 142 -14.91 2.57 -5.50
N LYS A 143 -15.98 2.26 -6.24
CA LYS A 143 -16.95 1.22 -5.87
C LYS A 143 -16.56 -0.17 -6.39
N GLU A 144 -15.70 -0.19 -7.40
CA GLU A 144 -15.13 -1.39 -7.97
C GLU A 144 -13.65 -1.18 -8.30
N THR A 145 -12.92 -2.27 -8.28
CA THR A 145 -11.56 -2.38 -8.82
C THR A 145 -11.45 -3.75 -9.46
N GLY A 146 -10.26 -4.31 -9.60
CA GLY A 146 -10.10 -5.61 -10.19
C GLY A 146 -8.66 -6.03 -10.27
N VAL A 147 -8.45 -7.10 -11.04
CA VAL A 147 -7.13 -7.62 -11.38
C VAL A 147 -7.02 -7.75 -12.88
N CYS A 148 -5.85 -7.42 -13.40
CA CYS A 148 -5.48 -7.66 -14.80
C CYS A 148 -4.24 -8.54 -14.86
N VAL A 149 -4.19 -9.46 -15.81
CA VAL A 149 -2.96 -10.12 -16.24
C VAL A 149 -2.53 -9.45 -17.52
N ILE A 150 -1.34 -8.84 -17.52
CA ILE A 150 -0.84 -8.04 -18.64
C ILE A 150 0.50 -8.54 -19.15
N GLU A 151 0.83 -8.20 -20.39
CA GLU A 151 2.20 -8.30 -20.87
C GLU A 151 3.12 -7.30 -20.14
N MET A 152 4.29 -7.76 -19.72
CA MET A 152 5.38 -6.90 -19.27
C MET A 152 6.18 -6.39 -20.46
N LEU A 153 6.27 -5.07 -20.56
CA LEU A 153 7.10 -4.38 -21.54
C LEU A 153 8.41 -3.89 -20.92
N GLU A 154 9.36 -3.53 -21.79
CA GLU A 154 10.55 -2.79 -21.36
C GLU A 154 10.13 -1.42 -20.79
N ARG A 155 10.80 -0.96 -19.73
CA ARG A 155 10.49 0.32 -19.06
C ARG A 155 10.36 1.51 -20.03
N ALA A 156 11.16 1.55 -21.10
CA ALA A 156 11.12 2.63 -22.09
C ALA A 156 9.77 2.72 -22.83
N LYS A 157 9.00 1.63 -22.88
CA LYS A 157 7.64 1.56 -23.45
C LYS A 157 6.54 1.83 -22.41
N GLY A 158 6.91 2.13 -21.17
CA GLY A 158 6.00 2.36 -20.06
C GLY A 158 5.99 1.23 -19.02
N ILE A 159 5.40 1.52 -17.87
CA ILE A 159 5.16 0.57 -16.76
C ILE A 159 3.66 0.30 -16.72
N ASP A 160 3.29 -0.98 -16.59
CA ASP A 160 1.90 -1.47 -16.59
C ASP A 160 1.09 -1.07 -17.85
N THR A 161 1.78 -0.88 -18.99
CA THR A 161 1.20 -0.43 -20.26
C THR A 161 0.94 -1.54 -21.28
N GLY A 162 1.42 -2.77 -21.03
CA GLY A 162 1.28 -3.87 -21.97
C GLY A 162 -0.14 -4.39 -22.09
N ASP A 163 -0.40 -5.13 -23.15
CA ASP A 163 -1.73 -5.63 -23.50
C ASP A 163 -2.30 -6.54 -22.40
N ILE A 164 -3.62 -6.52 -22.25
CA ILE A 164 -4.36 -7.27 -21.24
C ILE A 164 -4.70 -8.66 -21.78
N TRP A 165 -4.24 -9.71 -21.10
CA TRP A 165 -4.59 -11.10 -21.38
C TRP A 165 -5.87 -11.55 -20.68
N GLY A 166 -6.15 -10.97 -19.52
CA GLY A 166 -7.36 -11.26 -18.76
C GLY A 166 -7.62 -10.16 -17.74
N LEU A 167 -8.89 -9.97 -17.41
CA LEU A 167 -9.36 -8.97 -16.45
C LEU A 167 -10.52 -9.54 -15.66
N LYS A 168 -10.56 -9.22 -14.36
CA LYS A 168 -11.67 -9.55 -13.47
C LYS A 168 -12.04 -8.34 -12.62
N SER A 169 -13.30 -7.88 -12.72
CA SER A 169 -13.85 -6.85 -11.82
C SER A 169 -14.18 -7.44 -10.44
N VAL A 170 -13.92 -6.63 -9.41
CA VAL A 170 -14.08 -6.96 -8.00
C VAL A 170 -14.71 -5.75 -7.30
N PRO A 171 -15.89 -5.90 -6.66
CA PRO A 171 -16.49 -4.80 -5.91
C PRO A 171 -15.65 -4.46 -4.67
N ILE A 172 -15.62 -3.17 -4.32
CA ILE A 172 -15.01 -2.63 -3.11
C ILE A 172 -16.13 -2.35 -2.09
N PRO A 173 -16.32 -3.20 -1.07
CA PRO A 173 -17.23 -2.91 0.04
C PRO A 173 -16.92 -1.56 0.70
N GLU A 174 -17.93 -0.88 1.20
CA GLU A 174 -17.83 0.48 1.74
C GLU A 174 -16.77 0.63 2.84
N ASN A 175 -16.61 -0.38 3.69
CA ASN A 175 -15.66 -0.42 4.81
C ASN A 175 -14.34 -1.14 4.49
N SER A 176 -14.05 -1.41 3.22
CA SER A 176 -12.80 -2.09 2.83
C SER A 176 -11.58 -1.32 3.30
N THR A 177 -10.64 -2.04 3.91
CA THR A 177 -9.28 -1.58 4.19
C THR A 177 -8.33 -2.15 3.15
N PHE A 178 -7.13 -1.58 3.03
CA PHE A 178 -6.09 -2.11 2.15
C PHE A 178 -5.84 -3.60 2.39
N LEU A 179 -5.78 -4.04 3.65
CA LEU A 179 -5.49 -5.45 3.97
C LEU A 179 -6.58 -6.37 3.44
N THR A 180 -7.86 -6.05 3.72
CA THR A 180 -9.00 -6.85 3.27
C THR A 180 -9.14 -6.87 1.74
N LEU A 181 -8.93 -5.73 1.08
CA LEU A 181 -9.02 -5.63 -0.37
C LEU A 181 -7.85 -6.34 -1.06
N ARG A 182 -6.63 -6.21 -0.52
CA ARG A 182 -5.43 -6.91 -1.01
C ARG A 182 -5.60 -8.42 -0.96
N GLU A 183 -6.13 -8.98 0.13
CA GLU A 183 -6.36 -10.42 0.25
C GLU A 183 -7.36 -10.92 -0.80
N LYS A 184 -8.45 -10.19 -1.01
CA LYS A 184 -9.44 -10.48 -2.05
C LYS A 184 -8.81 -10.45 -3.45
N LEU A 185 -8.09 -9.37 -3.77
CA LEU A 185 -7.44 -9.21 -5.07
C LEU A 185 -6.31 -10.22 -5.30
N ALA A 186 -5.59 -10.63 -4.26
CA ALA A 186 -4.56 -11.66 -4.38
C ALA A 186 -5.16 -13.02 -4.80
N ARG A 187 -6.32 -13.38 -4.24
CA ARG A 187 -7.05 -14.60 -4.63
C ARG A 187 -7.54 -14.50 -6.08
N GLU A 188 -8.30 -13.47 -6.40
CA GLU A 188 -8.85 -13.26 -7.74
C GLU A 188 -7.73 -13.16 -8.80
N GLY A 189 -6.61 -12.54 -8.48
CA GLY A 189 -5.45 -12.42 -9.36
C GLY A 189 -4.74 -13.75 -9.62
N GLY A 190 -4.65 -14.61 -8.60
CA GLY A 190 -4.14 -15.97 -8.74
C GLY A 190 -5.03 -16.83 -9.64
N ASP A 191 -6.34 -16.80 -9.39
CA ASP A 191 -7.32 -17.56 -10.18
C ASP A 191 -7.36 -17.08 -11.64
N LEU A 192 -7.35 -15.76 -11.86
CA LEU A 192 -7.29 -15.17 -13.19
C LEU A 192 -6.00 -15.57 -13.93
N LEU A 193 -4.85 -15.52 -13.27
CA LEU A 193 -3.58 -15.93 -13.87
C LEU A 193 -3.64 -17.40 -14.31
N VAL A 194 -4.17 -18.30 -13.49
CA VAL A 194 -4.30 -19.72 -13.85
C VAL A 194 -5.22 -19.90 -15.06
N SER A 195 -6.35 -19.17 -15.11
CA SER A 195 -7.25 -19.19 -16.29
C SER A 195 -6.51 -18.75 -17.55
N VAL A 196 -5.85 -17.58 -17.51
CA VAL A 196 -5.09 -17.04 -18.64
C VAL A 196 -4.03 -18.03 -19.11
N LEU A 197 -3.29 -18.67 -18.20
CA LEU A 197 -2.27 -19.65 -18.58
C LEU A 197 -2.86 -20.89 -19.25
N ARG A 198 -4.05 -21.34 -18.84
CA ARG A 198 -4.77 -22.43 -19.51
C ARG A 198 -5.22 -22.00 -20.92
N ASP A 199 -5.79 -20.81 -21.05
CA ASP A 199 -6.25 -20.31 -22.35
C ASP A 199 -5.10 -20.08 -23.33
N MET A 200 -3.94 -19.62 -22.83
CA MET A 200 -2.72 -19.50 -23.61
C MET A 200 -2.16 -20.85 -24.06
N LEU A 201 -2.39 -21.92 -23.30
CA LEU A 201 -2.00 -23.30 -23.67
C LEU A 201 -2.92 -23.87 -24.75
N SER A 202 -4.23 -23.63 -24.63
CA SER A 202 -5.23 -24.02 -25.65
C SER A 202 -5.25 -23.11 -26.87
N LYS A 203 -4.50 -22.00 -26.87
CA LYS A 203 -4.47 -20.97 -27.94
C LYS A 203 -5.85 -20.34 -28.19
N THR A 204 -6.65 -20.20 -27.13
CA THR A 204 -8.02 -19.67 -27.18
C THR A 204 -8.12 -18.21 -26.74
N VAL A 205 -7.00 -17.57 -26.35
CA VAL A 205 -6.95 -16.17 -25.92
C VAL A 205 -5.94 -15.38 -26.74
N ALA A 206 -6.29 -14.11 -26.98
CA ALA A 206 -5.39 -13.08 -27.48
C ALA A 206 -5.43 -11.89 -26.52
N SER A 207 -4.31 -11.18 -26.40
CA SER A 207 -4.25 -9.97 -25.59
C SER A 207 -4.93 -8.79 -26.28
N ILE A 208 -5.44 -7.86 -25.48
CA ILE A 208 -6.14 -6.66 -25.94
C ILE A 208 -5.32 -5.42 -25.55
N PRO A 209 -5.00 -4.51 -26.50
CA PRO A 209 -4.32 -3.26 -26.20
C PRO A 209 -5.10 -2.39 -25.22
N GLN A 210 -4.38 -1.69 -24.33
CA GLN A 210 -5.00 -0.76 -23.39
C GLN A 210 -5.38 0.57 -24.06
N ILE A 211 -6.63 1.00 -23.92
CA ILE A 211 -7.11 2.29 -24.43
C ILE A 211 -7.07 3.34 -23.31
N VAL A 212 -6.09 4.26 -23.38
CA VAL A 212 -5.87 5.28 -22.34
C VAL A 212 -6.59 6.57 -22.70
N SER A 213 -7.35 7.13 -21.76
CA SER A 213 -7.88 8.50 -21.86
C SER A 213 -7.02 9.48 -21.06
N PRO A 214 -7.00 10.78 -21.41
CA PRO A 214 -6.20 11.80 -20.69
C PRO A 214 -6.45 11.86 -19.18
N ASN A 215 -7.69 11.55 -18.76
CA ASN A 215 -8.12 11.60 -17.36
C ASN A 215 -8.08 10.24 -16.65
N THR A 216 -7.37 9.27 -17.22
CA THR A 216 -7.21 7.95 -16.58
C THR A 216 -6.40 8.12 -15.28
N PRO A 217 -6.96 7.79 -14.10
CA PRO A 217 -6.26 7.95 -12.84
C PRO A 217 -5.00 7.07 -12.81
N THR A 218 -3.93 7.56 -12.18
CA THR A 218 -2.69 6.82 -11.96
C THR A 218 -2.52 6.50 -10.48
N ALA A 219 -1.64 5.56 -10.16
CA ALA A 219 -1.40 5.11 -8.78
C ALA A 219 0.06 5.32 -8.36
N PRO A 220 0.51 6.57 -8.16
CA PRO A 220 1.87 6.87 -7.74
C PRO A 220 2.20 6.26 -6.37
N LEU A 221 3.49 6.14 -6.08
CA LEU A 221 3.98 5.59 -4.81
C LEU A 221 3.42 6.37 -3.62
N VAL A 222 2.86 5.66 -2.64
CA VAL A 222 2.47 6.25 -1.35
C VAL A 222 3.72 6.67 -0.59
N THR A 223 3.78 7.95 -0.22
CA THR A 223 4.89 8.54 0.53
C THR A 223 4.47 8.83 1.98
N ALA A 224 5.46 9.02 2.85
CA ALA A 224 5.21 9.34 4.25
C ALA A 224 4.49 10.68 4.48
N SER A 225 4.47 11.57 3.48
CA SER A 225 3.73 12.84 3.53
C SER A 225 2.23 12.62 3.42
N LEU A 226 1.78 11.58 2.71
CA LEU A 226 0.37 11.24 2.59
C LEU A 226 -0.26 10.87 3.94
N CYS A 227 0.54 10.49 4.94
CA CYS A 227 0.07 10.20 6.29
C CYS A 227 -0.19 11.45 7.13
N ARG A 228 0.09 12.65 6.62
CA ARG A 228 -0.21 13.92 7.29
C ARG A 228 -1.57 14.42 6.77
N PRO A 229 -2.58 14.56 7.64
CA PRO A 229 -3.86 15.09 7.22
C PRO A 229 -3.75 16.59 6.91
N GLU A 230 -4.38 17.04 5.83
CA GLU A 230 -4.59 18.46 5.51
C GLU A 230 -6.06 18.79 5.82
N PHE A 231 -6.35 19.10 7.09
CA PHE A 231 -7.74 19.25 7.57
C PHE A 231 -8.52 20.37 6.87
N ASP A 232 -7.82 21.36 6.31
CA ASP A 232 -8.40 22.46 5.53
C ASP A 232 -8.81 22.05 4.11
N LYS A 233 -8.21 20.99 3.57
CA LYS A 233 -8.43 20.52 2.18
C LYS A 233 -9.17 19.20 2.10
N GLN A 234 -9.11 18.38 3.14
CA GLN A 234 -9.66 17.04 3.17
C GLN A 234 -10.89 16.99 4.07
N THR A 235 -11.95 16.39 3.56
CA THR A 235 -13.15 16.08 4.33
C THR A 235 -12.92 14.89 5.26
N ALA A 236 -13.79 14.74 6.27
CA ALA A 236 -13.77 13.60 7.17
C ALA A 236 -13.85 12.25 6.42
N CYS A 237 -14.72 12.13 5.42
CA CYS A 237 -14.84 10.94 4.57
C CYS A 237 -13.53 10.61 3.82
N GLU A 238 -12.83 11.62 3.29
CA GLU A 238 -11.54 11.44 2.63
C GLU A 238 -10.45 11.00 3.61
N LEU A 239 -10.41 11.57 4.82
CA LEU A 239 -9.48 11.16 5.88
C LEU A 239 -9.76 9.73 6.38
N VAL A 240 -11.02 9.29 6.40
CA VAL A 240 -11.39 7.91 6.69
C VAL A 240 -10.95 6.96 5.57
N ARG A 241 -11.08 7.35 4.30
CA ARG A 241 -10.54 6.57 3.17
C ARG A 241 -9.02 6.48 3.23
N LEU A 242 -8.37 7.59 3.57
CA LEU A 242 -6.93 7.66 3.79
C LEU A 242 -6.48 6.67 4.87
N ASP A 243 -7.10 6.69 6.04
CA ASP A 243 -6.83 5.73 7.11
C ASP A 243 -6.96 4.28 6.62
N ARG A 244 -8.06 3.95 5.94
CA ARG A 244 -8.30 2.61 5.39
C ARG A 244 -7.28 2.19 4.33
N ALA A 245 -6.75 3.14 3.56
CA ALA A 245 -5.78 2.88 2.51
C ALA A 245 -4.35 2.69 3.03
N ILE A 246 -3.92 3.46 4.04
CA ILE A 246 -2.48 3.58 4.39
C ILE A 246 -2.09 3.25 5.83
N SER A 247 -3.04 3.20 6.77
CA SER A 247 -2.75 3.01 8.20
C SER A 247 -1.96 1.73 8.52
N HIS A 248 -2.14 0.67 7.72
CA HIS A 248 -1.38 -0.57 7.81
C HIS A 248 0.14 -0.37 7.66
N GLN A 249 0.57 0.61 6.85
CA GLN A 249 1.98 0.98 6.70
C GLN A 249 2.41 2.01 7.74
N LYS A 250 1.58 3.05 7.92
CA LYS A 250 1.87 4.14 8.82
C LYS A 250 0.56 4.81 9.25
N PRO A 251 0.32 4.98 10.57
CA PRO A 251 -0.84 5.70 11.06
C PRO A 251 -0.91 7.15 10.57
N ILE A 252 -2.13 7.67 10.44
CA ILE A 252 -2.35 9.09 10.21
C ILE A 252 -1.75 9.87 11.38
N THR A 253 -0.91 10.85 11.08
CA THR A 253 -0.13 11.56 12.10
C THR A 253 -0.18 13.06 11.83
N THR A 254 -0.65 13.82 12.80
CA THR A 254 -0.70 15.29 12.83
C THR A 254 0.22 15.82 13.94
N LEU A 255 0.31 17.14 14.07
CA LEU A 255 1.06 17.83 15.11
C LEU A 255 0.09 18.62 15.99
N MET A 256 0.37 18.67 17.30
CA MET A 256 -0.30 19.60 18.22
C MET A 256 0.22 21.02 17.99
N PHE A 257 -0.64 21.98 17.67
CA PHE A 257 -0.25 23.37 17.43
C PHE A 257 0.59 23.95 18.58
N GLN A 258 0.17 23.72 19.83
CA GLN A 258 0.78 24.32 21.02
C GLN A 258 2.17 23.75 21.37
N SER A 259 2.56 22.57 20.85
CA SER A 259 3.78 21.89 21.29
C SER A 259 4.63 21.28 20.18
N ASP A 260 4.16 21.32 18.93
CA ASP A 260 4.76 20.65 17.77
C ASP A 260 5.02 19.15 17.97
N ARG A 261 4.35 18.54 18.95
CA ARG A 261 4.46 17.10 19.23
C ARG A 261 3.54 16.32 18.32
N SER A 262 4.05 15.20 17.81
CA SER A 262 3.25 14.32 16.95
C SER A 262 2.14 13.61 17.71
N VAL A 263 0.98 13.49 17.06
CA VAL A 263 -0.18 12.72 17.52
C VAL A 263 -0.63 11.81 16.40
N GLN A 264 -0.63 10.51 16.65
CA GLN A 264 -1.20 9.54 15.73
C GLN A 264 -2.69 9.39 16.00
N LEU A 265 -3.47 9.44 14.93
CA LEU A 265 -4.92 9.29 14.93
C LEU A 265 -5.25 7.85 14.50
N HIS A 266 -6.10 7.17 15.27
CA HIS A 266 -6.47 5.77 15.03
C HIS A 266 -7.98 5.58 15.13
N LYS A 267 -8.50 4.62 14.35
CA LYS A 267 -9.93 4.28 14.28
C LYS A 267 -10.77 5.50 13.91
N LEU A 268 -10.48 6.02 12.71
CA LEU A 268 -11.13 7.20 12.15
C LEU A 268 -12.53 6.81 11.65
N PHE A 269 -13.50 7.69 11.87
CA PHE A 269 -14.86 7.53 11.35
C PHE A 269 -15.47 8.91 11.03
N ASP A 270 -16.37 8.95 10.05
CA ASP A 270 -17.03 10.18 9.63
C ASP A 270 -18.26 10.41 10.50
N VAL A 271 -18.27 11.52 11.24
CA VAL A 271 -19.38 11.90 12.13
C VAL A 271 -20.40 12.75 11.40
N THR A 272 -20.03 13.36 10.27
CA THR A 272 -20.85 14.31 9.50
C THR A 272 -22.27 13.80 9.23
N PRO A 273 -22.51 12.54 8.81
CA PRO A 273 -23.86 12.03 8.57
C PRO A 273 -24.75 11.92 9.82
N SER A 274 -24.15 12.03 11.00
CA SER A 274 -24.79 11.85 12.31
C SER A 274 -24.80 13.11 13.17
N ILE A 275 -24.41 14.24 12.58
CA ILE A 275 -24.61 15.55 13.17
C ILE A 275 -26.03 15.94 12.77
N ASP A 276 -26.98 15.62 13.65
CA ASP A 276 -28.27 16.29 13.60
C ASP A 276 -28.02 17.79 13.78
N SER A 277 -28.84 18.63 13.16
CA SER A 277 -28.84 20.09 13.31
C SER A 277 -29.24 20.55 14.72
N SER A 278 -28.82 19.82 15.76
CA SER A 278 -28.99 20.16 17.16
C SER A 278 -28.01 21.26 17.53
N GLU A 279 -28.51 22.29 18.20
CA GLU A 279 -27.74 23.47 18.65
C GLU A 279 -26.59 23.15 19.65
N ASP A 280 -26.48 21.90 20.11
CA ASP A 280 -25.49 21.47 21.10
C ASP A 280 -24.12 21.10 20.50
N PHE A 281 -23.99 20.98 19.17
CA PHE A 281 -22.70 20.65 18.55
C PHE A 281 -21.77 21.89 18.48
N LYS A 282 -21.00 22.12 19.53
CA LYS A 282 -20.07 23.26 19.66
C LYS A 282 -18.62 22.89 19.34
N LEU A 283 -18.36 22.59 18.07
CA LEU A 283 -16.99 22.55 17.52
C LEU A 283 -16.80 23.75 16.58
N PRO A 284 -15.80 24.61 16.78
CA PRO A 284 -15.53 25.73 15.88
C PRO A 284 -15.40 25.30 14.40
N GLU A 285 -15.69 26.23 13.49
CA GLU A 285 -15.61 26.00 12.03
C GLU A 285 -14.17 25.99 11.50
N THR A 286 -13.19 26.42 12.30
CA THR A 286 -11.78 26.43 11.92
C THR A 286 -11.26 24.99 11.73
N PRO A 287 -10.74 24.63 10.54
CA PRO A 287 -10.17 23.30 10.31
C PRO A 287 -9.02 22.97 11.26
N GLY A 288 -8.94 21.69 11.65
CA GLY A 288 -7.98 21.17 12.62
C GLY A 288 -8.37 21.37 14.08
N VAL A 289 -9.35 22.23 14.39
CA VAL A 289 -9.86 22.39 15.75
C VAL A 289 -10.51 21.10 16.21
N ALA A 290 -10.16 20.68 17.42
CA ALA A 290 -10.55 19.40 17.96
C ALA A 290 -11.09 19.48 19.39
N ARG A 291 -12.11 18.67 19.68
CA ARG A 291 -12.75 18.57 21.00
C ARG A 291 -13.17 17.14 21.31
N TYR A 292 -13.00 16.71 22.56
CA TYR A 292 -13.59 15.44 22.99
C TYR A 292 -15.11 15.56 23.13
N ASP A 293 -15.82 14.59 22.53
CA ASP A 293 -17.26 14.44 22.64
C ASP A 293 -17.61 13.18 23.47
N PRO A 294 -18.31 13.34 24.61
CA PRO A 294 -18.69 12.20 25.46
C PRO A 294 -19.68 11.23 24.81
N SER A 295 -20.57 11.70 23.93
CA SER A 295 -21.61 10.89 23.28
C SER A 295 -21.01 9.95 22.24
N LYS A 296 -20.09 10.47 21.41
CA LYS A 296 -19.37 9.71 20.38
C LYS A 296 -18.15 8.97 20.95
N LYS A 297 -17.75 9.27 22.20
CA LYS A 297 -16.56 8.74 22.88
C LYS A 297 -15.28 8.91 22.05
N ALA A 298 -15.17 10.06 21.38
CA ALA A 298 -14.12 10.34 20.40
C ALA A 298 -13.63 11.78 20.51
N VAL A 299 -12.41 12.04 20.04
CA VAL A 299 -11.98 13.39 19.71
C VAL A 299 -12.53 13.72 18.33
N LEU A 300 -13.34 14.76 18.24
CA LEU A 300 -13.92 15.26 17.02
C LEU A 300 -13.02 16.36 16.46
N VAL A 301 -12.74 16.32 15.16
CA VAL A 301 -11.83 17.26 14.49
C VAL A 301 -12.57 17.89 13.31
N ARG A 302 -12.55 19.22 13.24
CA ARG A 302 -13.12 19.97 12.13
C ARG A 302 -12.26 19.79 10.90
N CYS A 303 -12.90 19.46 9.78
CA CYS A 303 -12.26 19.19 8.50
C CYS A 303 -12.85 20.10 7.41
N ALA A 304 -12.42 19.93 6.16
CA ALA A 304 -12.87 20.74 5.04
C ALA A 304 -14.39 20.65 4.86
N ASN A 305 -14.97 21.71 4.30
CA ASN A 305 -16.40 21.83 4.03
C ASN A 305 -17.29 21.61 5.27
N GLY A 306 -16.78 21.93 6.46
CA GLY A 306 -17.52 21.74 7.71
C GLY A 306 -17.67 20.27 8.14
N SER A 307 -17.09 19.31 7.43
CA SER A 307 -17.16 17.89 7.82
C SER A 307 -16.42 17.64 9.14
N VAL A 308 -16.81 16.57 9.85
CA VAL A 308 -16.29 16.27 11.20
C VAL A 308 -15.76 14.85 11.26
N LEU A 309 -14.47 14.75 11.56
CA LEU A 309 -13.77 13.48 11.75
C LEU A 309 -13.82 13.06 13.22
N GLY A 310 -14.25 11.84 13.49
CA GLY A 310 -14.16 11.21 14.80
C GLY A 310 -12.90 10.35 14.93
N VAL A 311 -12.19 10.49 16.05
CA VAL A 311 -10.99 9.72 16.38
C VAL A 311 -11.17 9.03 17.73
N SER A 312 -11.28 7.70 17.73
CA SER A 312 -11.57 6.93 18.96
C SER A 312 -10.32 6.61 19.78
N ASN A 313 -9.14 6.61 19.16
CA ASN A 313 -7.88 6.27 19.81
C ASN A 313 -6.76 7.20 19.33
N LEU A 314 -5.95 7.68 20.27
CA LEU A 314 -4.87 8.61 19.97
C LEU A 314 -3.58 8.16 20.65
N LYS A 315 -2.45 8.43 19.99
CA LYS A 315 -1.11 8.17 20.53
C LYS A 315 -0.26 9.42 20.37
N SER A 316 -0.03 10.13 21.48
CA SER A 316 0.96 11.19 21.52
C SER A 316 2.37 10.62 21.39
N GLN A 317 3.29 11.45 20.90
CA GLN A 317 4.71 11.16 20.83
C GLN A 317 5.23 10.55 22.14
N ASP A 318 5.95 9.43 22.02
CA ASP A 318 6.55 8.68 23.13
C ASP A 318 5.57 8.16 24.20
N ARG A 319 4.26 8.17 23.92
CA ARG A 319 3.20 7.62 24.78
C ARG A 319 2.59 6.34 24.19
N LYS A 320 1.80 5.65 25.01
CA LYS A 320 0.99 4.50 24.57
C LYS A 320 -0.23 4.98 23.77
N LEU A 321 -0.74 4.11 22.91
CA LEU A 321 -2.04 4.30 22.26
C LEU A 321 -3.13 4.12 23.33
N VAL A 322 -4.00 5.11 23.50
CA VAL A 322 -5.05 5.12 24.53
C VAL A 322 -6.41 5.52 23.93
N PRO A 323 -7.53 5.22 24.60
CA PRO A 323 -8.85 5.72 24.19
C PRO A 323 -8.95 7.25 24.24
N ALA A 324 -9.80 7.82 23.39
CA ALA A 324 -9.98 9.28 23.25
C ALA A 324 -10.21 10.01 24.58
N LYS A 325 -11.05 9.46 25.48
CA LYS A 325 -11.33 10.05 26.80
C LYS A 325 -10.07 10.16 27.67
N GLU A 326 -9.31 9.08 27.74
CA GLU A 326 -8.07 9.02 28.53
C GLU A 326 -7.03 9.98 27.95
N TRP A 327 -6.89 9.99 26.62
CA TRP A 327 -6.01 10.94 25.93
C TRP A 327 -6.39 12.39 26.25
N TRP A 328 -7.67 12.75 26.15
CA TRP A 328 -8.17 14.11 26.37
C TRP A 328 -7.97 14.62 27.81
N ASN A 329 -8.10 13.72 28.79
CA ASN A 329 -7.83 14.01 30.19
C ASN A 329 -6.34 14.27 30.45
N GLY A 330 -5.46 13.68 29.64
CA GLY A 330 -4.01 13.87 29.72
C GLY A 330 -3.49 15.13 29.00
N ILE A 331 -4.35 15.87 28.29
CA ILE A 331 -3.97 17.12 27.64
C ILE A 331 -3.82 18.24 28.69
N PRO A 332 -2.65 18.92 28.75
CA PRO A 332 -2.44 20.05 29.64
C PRO A 332 -3.51 21.12 29.50
N LYS A 333 -3.93 21.74 30.60
CA LYS A 333 -5.02 22.73 30.59
C LYS A 333 -4.65 23.96 29.77
N GLU A 334 -3.38 24.34 29.79
CA GLU A 334 -2.78 25.43 29.04
C GLU A 334 -2.77 25.21 27.52
N TRP A 335 -2.96 23.97 27.05
CA TRP A 335 -3.09 23.69 25.62
C TRP A 335 -4.53 23.78 25.13
N LYS A 336 -5.49 23.87 26.05
CA LYS A 336 -6.90 24.05 25.72
C LYS A 336 -7.14 25.56 25.60
N GLU A 337 -7.60 25.99 24.43
CA GLU A 337 -7.94 27.39 24.16
C GLU A 337 -9.15 27.83 25.00
N MET A 338 -9.52 29.11 24.92
CA MET A 338 -10.58 29.69 25.77
C MET A 338 -11.94 28.96 25.66
N ASP A 339 -12.19 28.29 24.54
CA ASP A 339 -13.40 27.49 24.28
C ASP A 339 -13.29 26.02 24.74
N GLY A 340 -12.13 25.63 25.26
CA GLY A 340 -11.81 24.28 25.70
C GLY A 340 -11.38 23.34 24.58
N CYS A 341 -11.10 23.84 23.37
CA CYS A 341 -10.64 23.05 22.24
C CYS A 341 -9.10 22.98 22.17
N VAL A 342 -8.59 22.04 21.37
CA VAL A 342 -7.17 21.99 20.97
C VAL A 342 -7.08 22.11 19.45
N HIS A 343 -5.88 22.36 18.93
CA HIS A 343 -5.67 22.52 17.48
C HIS A 343 -4.63 21.54 16.95
N PHE A 344 -5.04 20.78 15.93
CA PHE A 344 -4.17 19.97 15.09
C PHE A 344 -3.78 20.72 13.81
N VAL A 345 -2.52 20.57 13.40
CA VAL A 345 -1.97 21.18 12.17
C VAL A 345 -1.32 20.18 11.23
#